data_AF-A0A349CXP4-F1
#
_entry.id   AF-A0A349CXP4-F1
#
_cell.length_a   1.000
_cell.length_b   1.000
_cell.length_c   1.000
_cell.angle_alpha   90.00
_cell.angle_beta   90.00
_cell.angle_gamma   90.00
#
_symmetry.space_group_name_H-M   'P 1'
#
loop_
_entity.id
_entity.type
_entity.pdbx_description
1 polymer ?
#
loop_
_entity_poly.entity_id
_entity_poly.type
_entity_poly.pdbx_seq_one_letter_code
_entity_poly.pdbx_strand_id
1 'polypeptide(L)'
;QQVASPRGLYEQPANLFVAGFIGSPPMNFLNGAVEGDTLRLPMMDVPIDDRLRAAIGDRSTVIVGVRPDAFQDVDAMENEPSDGVRVSVDVEMTEWLGEVLYAYVPFETDEAVRETLSQLDKDLDGESLRTEMVIALDANSLITGGDTANLWLSPDSLYVFDPETSVNLTRDESRAEKLEEQGRTQRQRALERAKEREEKATA
;
A
#
# COMPACT_ATOMS: atom_id res chain seq x y z
N GLN A 1 -0.71 18.48 5.51
CA GLN A 1 -1.92 18.11 4.75
C GLN A 1 -1.58 18.14 3.27
N GLN A 2 -1.89 17.08 2.51
CA GLN A 2 -1.74 17.02 1.06
C GLN A 2 -3.07 17.36 0.39
N VAL A 3 -3.05 18.19 -0.64
CA VAL A 3 -4.24 18.53 -1.44
C VAL A 3 -4.03 17.96 -2.84
N ALA A 4 -4.72 16.87 -3.16
CA ALA A 4 -4.62 16.19 -4.46
C ALA A 4 -5.95 15.50 -4.83
N SER A 5 -6.04 14.93 -6.03
CA SER A 5 -7.20 14.10 -6.42
C SER A 5 -7.29 12.83 -5.54
N PRO A 6 -8.48 12.21 -5.34
CA PRO A 6 -8.59 10.99 -4.54
C PRO A 6 -7.62 9.88 -4.97
N ARG A 7 -7.48 9.69 -6.28
CA ARG A 7 -6.52 8.74 -6.86
C ARG A 7 -5.07 9.15 -6.63
N GLY A 8 -4.77 10.46 -6.72
CA GLY A 8 -3.45 11.00 -6.37
C GLY A 8 -3.09 10.78 -4.90
N LEU A 9 -4.05 10.95 -3.98
CA LEU A 9 -3.84 10.67 -2.56
C LEU A 9 -3.58 9.18 -2.29
N TYR A 10 -4.26 8.28 -3.01
CA TYR A 10 -4.09 6.83 -2.87
C TYR A 10 -2.77 6.32 -3.47
N GLU A 11 -2.50 6.65 -4.73
CA GLU A 11 -1.34 6.13 -5.50
C GLU A 11 -0.05 6.89 -5.26
N GLN A 12 -0.13 8.15 -4.86
CA GLN A 12 1.01 9.02 -4.59
C GLN A 12 0.76 9.74 -3.27
N PRO A 13 0.79 9.04 -2.12
CA PRO A 13 0.74 9.70 -0.82
C PRO A 13 2.05 10.45 -0.57
N ALA A 14 1.99 11.65 0.00
CA ALA A 14 3.19 12.45 0.27
C ALA A 14 3.93 12.01 1.54
N ASN A 15 3.24 11.36 2.48
CA ASN A 15 3.79 10.94 3.76
C ASN A 15 2.98 9.80 4.38
N LEU A 16 3.48 9.26 5.49
CA LEU A 16 2.86 8.18 6.26
C LEU A 16 1.41 8.48 6.65
N PHE A 17 1.11 9.72 7.08
CA PHE A 17 -0.25 10.12 7.45
C PHE A 17 -1.24 9.96 6.29
N VAL A 18 -0.91 10.48 5.11
CA VAL A 18 -1.78 10.33 3.93
C VAL A 18 -1.88 8.87 3.50
N ALA A 19 -0.75 8.14 3.54
CA ALA A 19 -0.71 6.74 3.17
C ALA A 19 -1.58 5.86 4.08
N GLY A 20 -1.52 6.09 5.39
CA GLY A 20 -2.30 5.35 6.40
C GLY A 20 -3.79 5.74 6.40
N PHE A 21 -4.10 7.02 6.15
CA PHE A 21 -5.48 7.51 6.16
C PHE A 21 -6.28 7.15 4.89
N ILE A 22 -5.61 7.11 3.73
CA ILE A 22 -6.30 6.95 2.44
C ILE A 22 -6.23 5.49 2.00
N GLY A 23 -7.35 4.79 2.12
CA GLY A 23 -7.53 3.39 1.74
C GLY A 23 -8.32 2.64 2.81
N SER A 24 -9.12 1.66 2.40
CA SER A 24 -9.82 0.76 3.32
C SER A 24 -9.67 -0.67 2.78
N PRO A 25 -8.89 -1.55 3.42
CA PRO A 25 -8.14 -1.35 4.66
C PRO A 25 -6.99 -0.34 4.51
N PRO A 26 -6.44 0.20 5.62
CA PRO A 26 -5.31 1.13 5.58
C PRO A 26 -4.04 0.47 5.03
N MET A 27 -3.03 1.28 4.68
CA MET A 27 -1.74 0.75 4.25
C MET A 27 -1.07 -0.05 5.39
N ASN A 28 -0.45 -1.18 5.04
CA ASN A 28 0.41 -1.91 5.96
C ASN A 28 1.77 -1.21 6.04
N PHE A 29 2.31 -1.04 7.24
CA PHE A 29 3.63 -0.43 7.45
C PHE A 29 4.58 -1.41 8.14
N LEU A 30 5.75 -1.57 7.55
CA LEU A 30 6.78 -2.54 7.96
C LEU A 30 8.10 -1.81 8.19
N ASN A 31 8.90 -2.28 9.15
CA ASN A 31 10.29 -1.87 9.27
C ASN A 31 11.11 -2.49 8.12
N GLY A 32 11.93 -1.66 7.47
CA GLY A 32 12.84 -2.10 6.41
C GLY A 32 14.30 -1.84 6.79
N ALA A 33 15.12 -2.89 6.81
CA ALA A 33 16.57 -2.78 6.96
C ALA A 33 17.27 -2.94 5.60
N VAL A 34 18.19 -2.03 5.30
CA VAL A 34 18.90 -1.98 4.02
C VAL A 34 20.25 -2.67 4.19
N GLU A 35 20.41 -3.83 3.55
CA GLU A 35 21.61 -4.66 3.61
C GLU A 35 22.18 -4.88 2.20
N GLY A 36 23.08 -3.98 1.77
CA GLY A 36 23.65 -4.02 0.43
C GLY A 36 22.57 -3.81 -0.64
N ASP A 37 22.26 -4.86 -1.40
CA ASP A 37 21.26 -4.85 -2.47
C ASP A 37 19.94 -5.51 -2.06
N THR A 38 19.71 -5.68 -0.76
CA THR A 38 18.51 -6.32 -0.22
C THR A 38 17.85 -5.44 0.81
N LEU A 39 16.54 -5.24 0.65
CA LEU A 39 15.66 -4.62 1.63
C LEU A 39 14.99 -5.74 2.43
N ARG A 40 15.43 -5.90 3.68
CA ARG A 40 14.91 -6.89 4.63
C ARG A 40 13.63 -6.37 5.28
N LEU A 41 12.54 -7.12 5.15
CA LEU A 41 11.25 -6.86 5.78
C LEU A 41 10.90 -8.04 6.70
N PRO A 42 9.95 -7.89 7.64
CA PRO A 42 9.62 -8.93 8.61
C PRO A 42 9.32 -10.30 8.03
N MET A 43 8.70 -10.34 6.86
CA MET A 43 8.26 -11.58 6.21
C MET A 43 8.98 -11.87 4.89
N MET A 44 9.70 -10.90 4.31
CA MET A 44 10.29 -11.07 2.97
C MET A 44 11.55 -10.25 2.75
N ASP A 45 12.40 -10.75 1.85
CA ASP A 45 13.53 -10.02 1.33
C ASP A 45 13.20 -9.50 -0.06
N VAL A 46 13.39 -8.20 -0.28
CA VAL A 46 13.14 -7.57 -1.57
C VAL A 46 14.45 -7.12 -2.19
N PRO A 47 14.77 -7.52 -3.44
CA PRO A 47 15.90 -6.97 -4.17
C PRO A 47 15.75 -5.45 -4.37
N ILE A 48 16.81 -4.70 -4.08
CA ILE A 48 16.83 -3.25 -4.29
C ILE A 48 17.21 -2.97 -5.74
N ASP A 49 16.20 -2.69 -6.55
CA ASP A 49 16.36 -2.19 -7.91
C ASP A 49 16.82 -0.72 -7.94
N ASP A 50 17.02 -0.17 -9.14
CA ASP A 50 17.47 1.21 -9.31
C ASP A 50 16.48 2.24 -8.74
N ARG A 51 15.17 1.93 -8.77
CA ARG A 51 14.10 2.79 -8.24
C ARG A 51 14.21 2.90 -6.72
N LEU A 52 14.26 1.76 -6.04
CA LEU A 52 14.38 1.69 -4.60
C LEU A 52 15.73 2.25 -4.15
N ARG A 53 16.82 1.96 -4.87
CA ARG A 53 18.15 2.51 -4.57
C ARG A 53 18.17 4.04 -4.59
N ALA A 54 17.59 4.64 -5.62
CA ALA A 54 17.50 6.09 -5.75
C ALA A 54 16.65 6.72 -4.63
N ALA A 55 15.55 6.08 -4.24
CA ALA A 55 14.67 6.55 -3.17
C ALA A 55 15.32 6.43 -1.78
N ILE A 56 15.92 5.28 -1.47
CA ILE A 56 16.51 4.97 -0.17
C ILE A 56 17.75 5.85 0.09
N GLY A 57 18.63 5.99 -0.90
CA GLY A 57 19.91 6.68 -0.75
C GLY A 57 20.84 5.95 0.23
N ASP A 58 21.48 6.69 1.14
CA ASP A 58 22.45 6.13 2.11
C ASP A 58 21.82 5.62 3.41
N ARG A 59 20.48 5.49 3.47
CA ARG A 59 19.77 5.07 4.68
C ARG A 59 19.96 3.59 4.94
N SER A 60 20.24 3.23 6.18
CA SER A 60 20.27 1.83 6.65
C SER A 60 18.90 1.31 7.08
N THR A 61 17.95 2.22 7.35
CA THR A 61 16.63 1.88 7.87
C THR A 61 15.58 2.79 7.23
N VAL A 62 14.45 2.19 6.85
CA VAL A 62 13.31 2.86 6.24
C VAL A 62 12.01 2.27 6.78
N ILE A 63 10.89 2.98 6.58
CA ILE A 63 9.55 2.42 6.77
C ILE A 63 9.01 2.04 5.39
N VAL A 64 8.51 0.83 5.23
CA VAL A 64 7.94 0.35 3.97
C VAL A 64 6.43 0.24 4.10
N GLY A 65 5.74 0.94 3.23
CA GLY A 65 4.30 0.84 3.05
C GLY A 65 3.94 -0.16 1.96
N VAL A 66 3.00 -1.05 2.24
CA VAL A 66 2.45 -2.02 1.30
C VAL A 66 0.93 -1.95 1.36
N ARG A 67 0.26 -1.71 0.24
CA ARG A 67 -1.20 -1.71 0.21
C ARG A 67 -1.73 -3.15 0.37
N PRO A 68 -2.90 -3.36 1.02
CA PRO A 68 -3.48 -4.68 1.15
C PRO A 68 -3.67 -5.41 -0.19
N ASP A 69 -4.02 -4.68 -1.26
CA ASP A 69 -4.26 -5.18 -2.62
C ASP A 69 -2.98 -5.41 -3.45
N ALA A 70 -1.78 -5.27 -2.84
CA ALA A 70 -0.51 -5.41 -3.54
C ALA A 70 -0.04 -6.87 -3.71
N PHE A 71 -0.61 -7.79 -2.94
CA PHE A 71 -0.26 -9.21 -2.96
C PHE A 71 -1.19 -10.00 -3.85
N GLN A 72 -0.68 -11.08 -4.41
CA GLN A 72 -1.43 -12.03 -5.21
C GLN A 72 -1.20 -13.44 -4.68
N ASP A 73 -2.26 -14.25 -4.63
CA ASP A 73 -2.16 -15.68 -4.29
C ASP A 73 -1.50 -16.42 -5.45
N VAL A 74 -0.30 -16.99 -5.21
CA VAL A 74 0.46 -17.72 -6.24
C VAL A 74 -0.33 -18.89 -6.81
N ASP A 75 -1.13 -19.57 -6.00
CA ASP A 75 -1.89 -20.74 -6.44
C ASP A 75 -3.11 -20.36 -7.30
N ALA A 76 -3.56 -19.10 -7.20
CA ALA A 76 -4.64 -18.54 -8.02
C ALA A 76 -4.14 -17.81 -9.29
N MET A 77 -2.84 -17.59 -9.43
CA MET A 77 -2.25 -16.90 -10.58
C MET A 77 -2.15 -17.81 -11.82
N GLU A 78 -2.56 -17.31 -12.98
CA GLU A 78 -2.35 -18.01 -14.26
C GLU A 78 -0.89 -17.97 -14.71
N ASN A 79 -0.21 -16.84 -14.45
CA ASN A 79 1.19 -16.62 -14.78
C ASN A 79 1.83 -15.81 -13.65
N GLU A 80 3.03 -16.21 -13.25
CA GLU A 80 3.83 -15.48 -12.30
C GLU A 80 4.89 -14.64 -13.01
N PRO A 81 4.83 -13.30 -12.92
CA PRO A 81 5.88 -12.46 -13.47
C PRO A 81 7.23 -12.69 -12.75
N SER A 82 8.31 -12.77 -13.53
CA SER A 82 9.65 -13.10 -13.02
C SER A 82 10.31 -11.98 -12.22
N ASP A 83 9.75 -10.77 -12.28
CA ASP A 83 10.25 -9.55 -11.66
C ASP A 83 9.64 -9.27 -10.27
N GLY A 84 8.82 -10.20 -9.75
CA GLY A 84 8.31 -10.12 -8.38
C GLY A 84 9.05 -10.96 -7.36
N VAL A 85 8.56 -10.89 -6.14
CA VAL A 85 9.07 -11.61 -4.97
C VAL A 85 7.98 -12.57 -4.49
N ARG A 86 8.35 -13.84 -4.33
CA ARG A 86 7.53 -14.82 -3.60
C ARG A 86 7.82 -14.72 -2.11
N VAL A 87 6.75 -14.76 -1.32
CA VAL A 87 6.82 -14.81 0.13
C VAL A 87 5.89 -15.90 0.67
N SER A 88 6.36 -16.65 1.65
CA SER A 88 5.51 -17.58 2.41
C SER A 88 5.16 -16.93 3.75
N VAL A 89 3.86 -16.77 4.03
CA VAL A 89 3.37 -16.14 5.25
C VAL A 89 2.37 -17.05 5.97
N ASP A 90 2.40 -17.05 7.30
CA ASP A 90 1.42 -17.77 8.11
C ASP A 90 0.17 -16.89 8.30
N VAL A 91 -0.98 -17.36 7.82
CA VAL A 91 -2.25 -16.64 7.90
C VAL A 91 -2.93 -17.02 9.21
N GLU A 92 -3.19 -16.04 10.08
CA GLU A 92 -3.87 -16.29 11.36
C GLU A 92 -5.38 -16.45 11.16
N MET A 93 -5.97 -15.55 10.36
CA MET A 93 -7.40 -15.52 10.12
C MET A 93 -7.70 -15.02 8.71
N THR A 94 -8.84 -15.45 8.18
CA THR A 94 -9.39 -14.93 6.93
C THR A 94 -10.82 -14.44 7.11
N GLU A 95 -11.18 -13.36 6.43
CA GLU A 95 -12.53 -12.79 6.40
C GLU A 95 -12.99 -12.62 4.94
N TRP A 96 -14.04 -13.33 4.57
CA TRP A 96 -14.61 -13.25 3.22
C TRP A 96 -15.74 -12.25 3.16
N LEU A 97 -15.61 -11.24 2.30
CA LEU A 97 -16.53 -10.10 2.18
C LEU A 97 -17.31 -10.07 0.86
N GLY A 98 -17.37 -11.20 0.14
CA GLY A 98 -18.06 -11.28 -1.14
C GLY A 98 -17.12 -11.10 -2.33
N GLU A 99 -16.65 -9.88 -2.54
CA GLU A 99 -15.75 -9.54 -3.67
C GLU A 99 -14.27 -9.69 -3.33
N VAL A 100 -13.93 -9.72 -2.04
CA VAL A 100 -12.57 -9.77 -1.54
C VAL A 100 -12.45 -10.73 -0.36
N LEU A 101 -11.32 -11.39 -0.24
CA LEU A 101 -10.91 -12.18 0.93
C LEU A 101 -9.80 -11.41 1.66
N TYR A 102 -10.04 -10.99 2.90
CA TYR A 102 -8.98 -10.45 3.75
C TYR A 102 -8.27 -11.58 4.48
N ALA A 103 -6.95 -11.59 4.41
CA ALA A 103 -6.08 -12.45 5.22
C ALA A 103 -5.31 -11.57 6.22
N TYR A 104 -5.31 -11.98 7.49
CA TYR A 104 -4.63 -11.30 8.58
C TYR A 104 -3.35 -12.07 8.91
N VAL A 105 -2.21 -11.41 8.81
CA VAL A 105 -0.87 -12.00 8.93
C VAL A 105 -0.09 -11.28 10.04
N PRO A 106 0.15 -11.90 11.19
CA PRO A 106 0.93 -11.28 12.25
C PRO A 106 2.40 -11.09 11.83
N PHE A 107 3.03 -10.01 12.29
CA PHE A 107 4.45 -9.78 12.06
C PHE A 107 5.12 -9.08 13.25
N GLU A 108 6.42 -9.29 13.39
CA GLU A 108 7.25 -8.56 14.34
C GLU A 108 7.85 -7.30 13.71
N THR A 109 7.96 -6.23 14.48
CA THR A 109 8.57 -4.97 14.04
C THR A 109 9.47 -4.43 15.14
N ASP A 110 10.50 -3.70 14.73
CA ASP A 110 11.45 -3.05 15.65
C ASP A 110 10.79 -1.95 16.50
N GLU A 111 11.35 -1.71 17.69
CA GLU A 111 10.83 -0.76 18.68
C GLU A 111 10.72 0.68 18.14
N ALA A 112 11.73 1.14 17.39
CA ALA A 112 11.74 2.48 16.81
C ALA A 112 10.60 2.71 15.80
N VAL A 113 10.28 1.69 14.99
CA VAL A 113 9.18 1.75 14.05
C VAL A 113 7.84 1.61 14.78
N ARG A 114 7.75 0.76 15.80
CA ARG A 114 6.55 0.64 16.66
C ARG A 114 6.13 1.98 17.26
N GLU A 115 7.07 2.78 17.76
CA GLU A 115 6.75 4.09 18.32
C GLU A 115 6.18 5.04 17.26
N THR A 116 6.84 5.12 16.09
CA THR A 116 6.40 5.97 14.98
C THR A 116 5.01 5.59 14.49
N LEU A 117 4.77 4.29 14.31
CA LEU A 117 3.45 3.79 13.93
C LEU A 117 2.43 4.11 15.03
N SER A 118 2.76 3.92 16.31
CA SER A 118 1.83 4.19 17.42
C SER A 118 1.42 5.65 17.49
N GLN A 119 2.31 6.58 17.13
CA GLN A 119 1.97 7.99 16.97
C GLN A 119 1.03 8.19 15.78
N LEU A 120 1.32 7.57 14.63
CA LEU A 120 0.46 7.62 13.45
C LEU A 120 -0.96 7.12 13.74
N ASP A 121 -1.12 6.00 14.44
CA ASP A 121 -2.42 5.42 14.78
C ASP A 121 -3.27 6.36 15.67
N LYS A 122 -2.63 7.03 16.64
CA LYS A 122 -3.28 8.06 17.46
C LYS A 122 -3.75 9.24 16.61
N ASP A 123 -2.96 9.65 15.62
CA ASP A 123 -3.32 10.74 14.70
C ASP A 123 -4.45 10.36 13.73
N LEU A 124 -4.63 9.06 13.47
CA LEU A 124 -5.68 8.53 12.59
C LEU A 124 -7.00 8.22 13.32
N ASP A 125 -7.10 8.51 14.62
CA ASP A 125 -8.21 8.10 15.49
C ASP A 125 -8.51 6.58 15.41
N GLY A 126 -7.48 5.77 15.18
CA GLY A 126 -7.57 4.32 14.99
C GLY A 126 -7.75 3.55 16.30
N GLU A 127 -8.50 2.44 16.26
CA GLU A 127 -8.50 1.45 17.35
C GLU A 127 -7.29 0.53 17.22
N SER A 128 -6.16 0.92 17.84
CA SER A 128 -4.93 0.13 18.02
C SER A 128 -4.29 -0.43 16.75
N LEU A 129 -3.03 -0.07 16.50
CA LEU A 129 -2.18 -0.86 15.61
C LEU A 129 -2.21 -2.32 16.01
N ARG A 130 -2.72 -3.12 15.08
CA ARG A 130 -2.47 -4.54 15.07
C ARG A 130 -1.07 -4.70 14.48
N THR A 131 -0.19 -5.42 15.16
CA THR A 131 1.03 -5.98 14.54
C THR A 131 0.64 -7.12 13.61
N GLU A 132 -0.34 -6.86 12.76
CA GLU A 132 -0.98 -7.75 11.82
C GLU A 132 -1.11 -6.97 10.52
N MET A 133 -0.57 -7.54 9.46
CA MET A 133 -0.75 -7.07 8.10
C MET A 133 -2.10 -7.57 7.58
N VAL A 134 -2.84 -6.70 6.91
CA VAL A 134 -4.06 -7.08 6.18
C VAL A 134 -3.71 -7.22 4.71
N ILE A 135 -4.01 -8.38 4.14
CA ILE A 135 -3.82 -8.69 2.73
C ILE A 135 -5.19 -8.87 2.09
N ALA A 136 -5.44 -8.17 0.98
CA ALA A 136 -6.66 -8.29 0.20
C ALA A 136 -6.41 -9.20 -1.01
N LEU A 137 -6.93 -10.42 -0.94
CA LEU A 137 -6.83 -11.43 -1.97
C LEU A 137 -8.12 -11.48 -2.82
N ASP A 138 -8.01 -12.03 -4.02
CA ASP A 138 -9.17 -12.33 -4.86
C ASP A 138 -10.15 -13.24 -4.10
N ALA A 139 -11.46 -13.02 -4.28
CA ALA A 139 -12.49 -13.80 -3.58
C ALA A 139 -12.48 -15.30 -3.90
N ASN A 140 -11.82 -15.73 -5.00
CA ASN A 140 -11.67 -17.13 -5.36
C ASN A 140 -10.43 -17.80 -4.73
N SER A 141 -9.58 -17.04 -4.03
CA SER A 141 -8.48 -17.59 -3.23
C SER A 141 -9.03 -18.65 -2.27
N LEU A 142 -8.34 -19.79 -2.20
CA LEU A 142 -8.70 -20.90 -1.32
C LEU A 142 -7.92 -20.90 -0.01
N ILE A 143 -7.07 -19.90 0.22
CA ILE A 143 -6.33 -19.71 1.47
C ILE A 143 -7.31 -19.56 2.65
N THR A 144 -7.02 -20.25 3.75
CA THR A 144 -7.79 -20.22 4.98
C THR A 144 -6.92 -19.86 6.19
N GLY A 145 -7.55 -19.46 7.31
CA GLY A 145 -6.84 -19.24 8.57
C GLY A 145 -6.15 -20.52 9.05
N GLY A 146 -4.87 -20.41 9.40
CA GLY A 146 -3.98 -21.51 9.77
C GLY A 146 -3.09 -22.02 8.63
N ASP A 147 -3.31 -21.57 7.39
CA ASP A 147 -2.47 -21.95 6.26
C ASP A 147 -1.15 -21.14 6.22
N THR A 148 -0.10 -21.76 5.70
CA THR A 148 1.07 -21.04 5.20
C THR A 148 0.81 -20.70 3.72
N ALA A 149 0.45 -19.45 3.45
CA ALA A 149 0.13 -18.95 2.11
C ALA A 149 1.39 -18.56 1.33
N ASN A 150 1.44 -18.92 0.04
CA ASN A 150 2.48 -18.43 -0.89
C ASN A 150 1.92 -17.25 -1.67
N LEU A 151 2.48 -16.07 -1.44
CA LEU A 151 2.06 -14.83 -2.06
C LEU A 151 3.14 -14.29 -2.97
N TRP A 152 2.72 -13.58 -4.01
CA TRP A 152 3.57 -12.85 -4.92
C TRP A 152 3.33 -11.34 -4.76
N LEU A 153 4.40 -10.56 -4.86
CA LEU A 153 4.34 -9.10 -4.86
C LEU A 153 5.37 -8.52 -5.83
N SER A 154 4.98 -7.44 -6.54
CA SER A 154 5.91 -6.60 -7.29
C SER A 154 6.64 -5.60 -6.37
N PRO A 155 7.98 -5.46 -6.46
CA PRO A 155 8.73 -4.40 -5.78
C PRO A 155 8.24 -2.98 -6.12
N ASP A 156 7.59 -2.76 -7.26
CA ASP A 156 7.00 -1.47 -7.64
C ASP A 156 5.80 -1.07 -6.79
N SER A 157 5.14 -2.04 -6.14
CA SER A 157 4.04 -1.80 -5.21
C SER A 157 4.51 -1.30 -3.83
N LEU A 158 5.82 -1.27 -3.59
CA LEU A 158 6.38 -0.79 -2.33
C LEU A 158 6.51 0.73 -2.31
N TYR A 159 6.07 1.31 -1.20
CA TYR A 159 6.26 2.71 -0.85
C TYR A 159 7.35 2.80 0.22
N VAL A 160 8.39 3.60 0.00
CA VAL A 160 9.45 3.79 1.00
C VAL A 160 9.26 5.15 1.66
N PHE A 161 9.27 5.18 2.98
CA PHE A 161 9.15 6.37 3.79
C PHE A 161 10.37 6.56 4.67
N ASP A 162 10.74 7.82 4.85
CA ASP A 162 11.78 8.22 5.78
C ASP A 162 11.25 8.12 7.23
N PRO A 163 11.94 7.39 8.13
CA PRO A 163 11.44 7.15 9.48
C PRO A 163 11.44 8.40 10.36
N GLU A 164 12.28 9.39 10.06
CA GLU A 164 12.39 10.62 10.87
C GLU A 164 11.38 11.68 10.41
N THR A 165 11.25 11.84 9.09
CA THR A 165 10.44 12.91 8.48
C THR A 165 9.07 12.44 8.01
N SER A 166 8.82 11.13 7.99
CA SER A 166 7.61 10.50 7.46
C SER A 166 7.35 10.72 5.96
N VAL A 167 8.27 11.35 5.22
CA VAL A 167 8.11 11.68 3.79
C VAL A 167 8.20 10.42 2.94
N ASN A 168 7.34 10.31 1.91
CA ASN A 168 7.42 9.26 0.90
C ASN A 168 8.59 9.51 -0.07
N LEU A 169 9.63 8.68 0.03
CA LEU A 169 10.84 8.72 -0.78
C LEU A 169 10.65 8.15 -2.18
N THR A 170 9.66 7.29 -2.39
CA THR A 170 9.31 6.67 -3.68
C THR A 170 8.24 7.43 -4.47
N ARG A 171 7.80 8.59 -3.98
CA ARG A 171 6.81 9.41 -4.64
C ARG A 171 7.35 9.90 -6.01
N ASP A 172 6.56 9.69 -7.06
CA ASP A 172 6.81 10.21 -8.40
C ASP A 172 5.95 11.45 -8.64
N GLU A 173 6.59 12.63 -8.61
CA GLU A 173 5.90 13.90 -8.82
C GLU A 173 5.29 14.01 -10.23
N SER A 174 5.94 13.44 -11.24
CA SER A 174 5.41 13.47 -12.61
C SER A 174 4.13 12.65 -12.74
N ARG A 175 4.05 11.53 -12.02
CA ARG A 175 2.84 10.71 -11.93
C ARG A 175 1.76 11.42 -11.11
N ALA A 176 2.13 12.06 -10.01
CA ALA A 176 1.20 12.84 -9.20
C ALA A 176 0.53 13.97 -10.01
N GLU A 177 1.30 14.76 -10.75
CA GLU A 177 0.79 15.82 -11.62
C GLU A 177 -0.20 15.30 -12.67
N LYS A 178 0.11 14.17 -13.32
CA LYS A 178 -0.79 13.52 -14.29
C LYS A 178 -2.11 13.10 -13.64
N LEU A 179 -2.07 12.51 -12.45
CA LEU A 179 -3.28 12.09 -11.72
C LEU A 179 -4.15 13.28 -11.31
N GLU A 180 -3.55 14.44 -11.01
CA GLU A 180 -4.26 15.67 -10.73
C GLU A 180 -4.94 16.25 -11.97
N GLU A 181 -4.23 16.29 -13.11
CA GLU A 181 -4.80 16.73 -14.38
C GLU A 181 -5.97 15.85 -14.84
N GLN A 182 -5.82 14.53 -14.72
CA GLN A 182 -6.89 13.58 -15.01
C GLN A 182 -8.10 13.80 -14.09
N GLY A 183 -7.85 14.00 -12.78
CA GLY A 183 -8.91 14.30 -11.82
C GLY A 183 -9.66 15.59 -12.14
N ARG A 184 -8.95 16.67 -12.50
CA ARG A 184 -9.53 17.94 -12.94
C ARG A 184 -10.41 17.74 -14.19
N THR A 185 -9.89 17.02 -15.18
CA THR A 185 -10.61 16.72 -16.43
C THR A 185 -11.89 15.92 -16.18
N GLN A 186 -11.83 14.88 -15.33
CA GLN A 186 -12.99 14.08 -14.98
C GLN A 186 -14.06 14.90 -14.26
N ARG A 187 -13.66 15.76 -13.31
CA ARG A 187 -14.59 16.64 -12.59
C ARG A 187 -15.27 17.62 -13.54
N GLN A 188 -14.53 18.21 -14.47
CA GLN A 188 -15.11 19.10 -15.48
C GLN A 188 -16.16 18.37 -16.33
N ARG A 189 -15.84 17.19 -16.86
CA ARG A 189 -16.78 16.35 -17.62
C ARG A 189 -18.01 15.95 -16.80
N ALA A 190 -17.84 15.70 -15.50
CA ALA A 190 -18.97 15.37 -14.62
C ALA A 190 -19.91 16.57 -14.43
N LEU A 191 -19.36 17.78 -14.30
CA LEU A 191 -20.15 19.03 -14.19
C LEU A 191 -20.89 19.34 -15.50
N GLU A 192 -20.24 19.18 -16.66
CA GLU A 192 -20.89 19.36 -17.97
C GLU A 192 -22.07 18.39 -18.15
N ARG A 193 -21.87 17.09 -17.88
CA ARG A 193 -22.96 16.10 -17.91
C ARG A 193 -24.06 16.33 -16.89
N ALA A 194 -23.77 16.99 -15.77
CA ALA A 194 -24.79 17.35 -14.79
C ALA A 194 -25.66 18.50 -15.34
N LYS A 195 -25.03 19.55 -15.87
CA LYS A 195 -25.72 20.69 -16.51
C LYS A 195 -26.60 20.25 -17.68
N GLU A 196 -26.08 19.41 -18.58
CA GLU A 196 -26.85 18.89 -19.71
C GLU A 196 -28.07 18.06 -19.27
N ARG A 197 -27.97 17.33 -18.15
CA ARG A 197 -29.09 16.57 -17.59
C ARG A 197 -30.14 17.48 -16.96
N GLU A 198 -29.72 18.55 -16.30
CA GLU A 198 -30.63 19.56 -15.75
C GLU A 198 -31.38 20.29 -16.87
N GLU A 199 -30.67 20.76 -17.91
CA GLU A 199 -31.28 21.44 -19.06
C GLU A 199 -32.33 20.56 -19.76
N LYS A 200 -32.03 19.28 -19.97
CA LYS A 200 -32.97 18.30 -20.54
C LYS A 200 -34.16 17.99 -19.63
N ALA A 201 -34.01 18.11 -18.31
CA ALA A 201 -35.11 17.86 -17.37
C ALA A 201 -36.06 19.07 -17.24
N THR A 202 -35.58 20.28 -17.58
CA THR A 202 -36.36 21.53 -17.55
C THR A 202 -37.01 21.92 -18.89
N ALA A 203 -36.71 21.19 -19.96
CA ALA A 203 -37.26 21.38 -21.31
C ALA A 203 -38.43 20.43 -21.58
#